data_AF-A0A957E3H6-F1
#
_entry.id   AF-A0A957E3H6-F1
#
_cell.length_a   1.000
_cell.length_b   1.000
_cell.length_c   1.000
_cell.angle_alpha   90.00
_cell.angle_beta   90.00
_cell.angle_gamma   90.00
#
_symmetry.space_group_name_H-M   'P 1'
#
loop_
_entity.id
_entity.type
_entity.pdbx_description
1 polymer ?
#
loop_
_entity_poly.entity_id
_entity_poly.type
_entity_poly.pdbx_seq_one_letter_code
_entity_poly.pdbx_strand_id
1 'polypeptide(L)'
;MSNYEPPVEYQAVEYQPEPSPPNELIPRLYIVIGVIAAIVVAILFILAMIWLASTKAATVEALRDLMIIALALESCIFGIVLMLLLIMVVRLVNMLEFEIKPILQKTNETLGTVRGTTTFMSTNIVQPVTRASSYMAGVRQGIRTLFGNPKNNLPD
;
A
#
# COMPACT_ATOMS: atom_id res chain seq x y z
N MET A 1 -13.95 29.23 -50.45
CA MET A 1 -13.01 29.92 -49.54
C MET A 1 -12.30 28.88 -48.70
N SER A 2 -11.01 28.66 -48.94
CA SER A 2 -10.13 27.85 -48.06
C SER A 2 -9.62 28.80 -46.98
N ASN A 3 -9.90 28.51 -45.71
CA ASN A 3 -9.32 29.26 -44.59
C ASN A 3 -7.83 28.99 -44.56
N TYR A 4 -7.05 29.98 -44.98
CA TYR A 4 -5.60 29.99 -44.79
C TYR A 4 -5.33 30.44 -43.35
N GLU A 5 -5.04 29.49 -42.47
CA GLU A 5 -4.36 29.79 -41.20
C GLU A 5 -2.86 29.96 -41.50
N PRO A 6 -2.24 31.07 -41.07
CA PRO A 6 -0.82 31.29 -41.31
C PRO A 6 0.01 30.20 -40.60
N PRO A 7 1.17 29.81 -41.15
CA PRO A 7 2.03 28.82 -40.52
C PRO A 7 2.51 29.37 -39.18
N VAL A 8 2.32 28.56 -38.12
CA VAL A 8 2.82 28.89 -36.78
C VAL A 8 4.33 29.09 -36.85
N GLU A 9 4.78 30.28 -36.48
CA GLU A 9 6.21 30.58 -36.38
C GLU A 9 6.79 29.71 -35.26
N TYR A 10 7.53 28.69 -35.65
CA TYR A 10 8.20 27.79 -34.72
C TYR A 10 9.28 28.60 -33.99
N GLN A 11 8.91 29.22 -32.87
CA GLN A 11 9.87 29.72 -31.91
C GLN A 11 10.72 28.53 -31.46
N ALA A 12 12.02 28.58 -31.75
CA ALA A 12 12.95 27.62 -31.20
C ALA A 12 12.82 27.70 -29.69
N VAL A 13 12.28 26.63 -29.07
CA VAL A 13 12.34 26.48 -27.62
C VAL A 13 13.83 26.42 -27.31
N GLU A 14 14.36 27.52 -26.78
CA GLU A 14 15.75 27.61 -26.39
C GLU A 14 15.99 26.46 -25.42
N TYR A 15 16.83 25.51 -25.83
CA TYR A 15 17.11 24.32 -25.02
C TYR A 15 17.80 24.80 -23.75
N GLN A 16 17.01 25.02 -22.70
CA GLN A 16 17.52 25.15 -21.35
C GLN A 16 17.87 23.73 -20.90
N PRO A 17 19.16 23.40 -20.72
CA PRO A 17 19.52 22.10 -20.17
C PRO A 17 18.81 21.94 -18.83
N GLU A 18 18.19 20.78 -18.60
CA GLU A 18 17.64 20.48 -17.27
C GLU A 18 18.72 20.74 -16.22
N PRO A 19 18.37 21.39 -15.09
CA PRO A 19 19.33 21.63 -14.03
C PRO A 19 19.89 20.28 -13.60
N SER A 20 21.17 20.07 -13.86
CA SER A 20 21.88 18.88 -13.39
C SER A 20 21.61 18.78 -11.89
N PRO A 21 21.13 17.63 -11.36
CA PRO A 21 20.94 17.51 -9.91
C PRO A 21 22.25 17.93 -9.26
N PRO A 22 22.24 18.87 -8.30
CA PRO A 22 23.46 19.35 -7.69
C PRO A 22 24.23 18.14 -7.19
N ASN A 23 25.30 17.77 -7.89
CA ASN A 23 26.25 16.81 -7.38
C ASN A 23 27.12 17.58 -6.36
N GLU A 24 26.47 18.08 -5.31
CA GLU A 24 27.13 18.52 -4.10
C GLU A 24 27.63 17.26 -3.41
N LEU A 25 28.70 16.70 -3.98
CA LEU A 25 29.56 15.78 -3.29
C LEU A 25 30.05 16.55 -2.07
N ILE A 26 29.40 16.33 -0.92
CA ILE A 26 29.86 16.84 0.38
C ILE A 26 31.34 16.50 0.41
N PRO A 27 32.25 17.49 0.42
CA PRO A 27 33.67 17.22 0.25
C PRO A 27 34.06 16.20 1.31
N ARG A 28 34.79 15.14 0.94
CA ARG A 28 35.19 14.07 1.88
C ARG A 28 35.79 14.66 3.17
N LEU A 29 36.42 15.83 3.05
CA LEU A 29 36.94 16.64 4.15
C LEU A 29 35.88 17.05 5.19
N TYR A 30 34.65 17.44 4.81
CA TYR A 30 33.58 17.79 5.76
C TYR A 30 33.05 16.57 6.51
N ILE A 31 32.95 15.41 5.85
CA ILE A 31 32.62 14.15 6.52
C ILE A 31 33.74 13.77 7.50
N VAL A 32 35.00 13.91 7.08
CA VAL A 32 36.16 13.64 7.94
C VAL A 32 36.22 14.60 9.13
N ILE A 33 35.98 15.90 8.93
CA ILE A 33 35.93 16.90 10.00
C ILE A 33 34.76 16.62 10.94
N GLY A 34 33.58 16.28 10.41
CA GLY A 34 32.41 15.94 11.22
C GLY A 34 32.65 14.70 12.09
N VAL A 35 33.26 13.66 11.53
CA VAL A 35 33.64 12.44 12.27
C VAL A 35 34.72 12.75 13.31
N ILE A 36 35.76 13.51 12.97
CA ILE A 36 36.80 13.92 13.93
C ILE A 36 36.20 14.75 15.05
N ALA A 37 35.33 15.71 14.74
CA ALA A 37 34.65 16.53 15.75
C ALA A 37 33.78 15.67 16.66
N ALA A 38 33.01 14.72 16.11
CA ALA A 38 32.20 13.79 16.90
C ALA A 38 33.07 12.91 17.81
N ILE A 39 34.21 12.41 17.30
CA ILE A 39 35.16 11.62 18.09
C ILE A 39 35.79 12.48 19.19
N VAL A 40 36.20 13.72 18.90
CA VAL A 40 36.77 14.63 19.90
C VAL A 40 35.74 14.95 20.99
N VAL A 41 34.49 15.22 20.61
CA VAL A 41 33.40 15.44 21.58
C VAL A 41 33.17 14.19 22.43
N ALA A 42 33.16 13.00 21.83
CA ALA A 42 33.02 11.75 22.56
C ALA A 42 34.19 11.52 23.53
N ILE A 43 35.43 11.78 23.11
CA ILE A 43 36.63 11.67 23.96
C ILE A 43 36.55 12.66 25.12
N LEU A 44 36.21 13.92 24.85
CA LEU A 44 36.05 14.94 25.89
C LEU A 44 34.94 14.56 26.88
N PHE A 45 33.82 14.00 26.40
CA PHE A 45 32.75 13.51 27.24
C PHE A 45 33.20 12.34 28.13
N ILE A 46 33.93 11.36 27.57
CA ILE A 46 34.48 10.23 28.32
C ILE A 46 35.49 10.72 29.37
N LEU A 47 36.39 11.63 29.00
CA LEU A 47 37.36 12.21 29.93
C LEU A 47 36.65 13.00 31.05
N ALA A 48 35.61 13.76 30.73
CA ALA A 48 34.79 14.46 31.70
C ALA A 48 34.07 13.48 32.65
N MET A 49 33.53 12.38 32.13
CA MET A 49 32.91 11.31 32.93
C MET A 49 33.93 10.64 33.86
N ILE A 50 35.14 10.34 33.39
CA ILE A 50 36.21 9.77 34.20
C ILE A 50 36.65 10.75 35.29
N TRP A 51 36.80 12.03 34.95
CA TRP A 51 37.18 13.08 35.90
C TRP A 51 36.10 13.32 36.97
N LEU A 52 34.82 13.27 36.59
CA LEU A 52 33.70 13.36 37.52
C LEU A 52 33.62 12.13 38.43
N ALA A 53 33.87 10.94 37.87
CA ALA A 53 33.92 9.68 38.62
C ALA A 53 35.11 9.64 39.61
N SER A 54 36.27 10.19 39.26
CA SER A 54 37.42 10.22 40.17
C SER A 54 37.28 11.26 41.29
N THR A 55 36.65 12.41 41.02
CA THR A 55 36.50 13.50 42.00
C THR A 55 35.35 13.27 42.98
N LYS A 56 34.30 12.56 42.57
CA LYS A 56 33.10 12.25 43.39
C LYS A 56 32.78 10.75 43.39
N ALA A 57 33.81 9.91 43.55
CA ALA A 57 33.70 8.45 43.45
C ALA A 57 32.55 7.86 44.28
N ALA A 58 32.40 8.27 45.55
CA ALA A 58 31.35 7.77 46.43
C ALA A 58 29.91 8.04 45.92
N THR A 59 29.67 9.21 45.30
CA THR A 59 28.35 9.55 44.74
C THR A 59 28.08 8.77 43.45
N VAL A 60 29.11 8.56 42.63
CA VAL A 60 28.99 7.79 41.38
C VAL A 60 28.79 6.30 41.66
N GLU A 61 29.42 5.75 42.69
CA GLU A 61 29.21 4.37 43.14
C GLU A 61 27.76 4.11 43.58
N ALA A 62 27.21 5.00 44.41
CA ALA A 62 25.81 4.89 44.84
C ALA A 62 24.82 5.02 43.67
N LEU A 63 25.11 5.90 42.71
CA LEU A 63 24.29 6.04 41.50
C LEU A 63 24.38 4.80 40.60
N ARG A 64 25.57 4.23 40.42
CA ARG A 64 25.77 2.98 39.65
C ARG A 64 24.96 1.84 40.26
N ASP A 65 25.00 1.69 41.58
CA ASP A 65 24.28 0.63 42.28
C ASP A 65 22.76 0.76 42.05
N LEU A 66 22.22 1.98 42.18
CA LEU A 66 20.82 2.27 41.87
C LEU A 66 20.45 1.98 40.40
N MET A 67 21.32 2.35 39.45
CA MET A 67 21.09 2.10 38.02
C MET A 67 21.14 0.62 37.67
N ILE A 68 22.00 -0.17 38.32
CA ILE A 68 22.04 -1.63 38.11
C ILE A 68 20.73 -2.26 38.61
N ILE A 69 20.25 -1.86 39.80
CA ILE A 69 18.97 -2.36 40.33
C ILE A 69 17.81 -1.92 39.42
N ALA A 70 17.79 -0.67 38.98
CA ALA A 70 16.77 -0.15 38.07
C ALA A 70 16.77 -0.90 36.72
N LEU A 71 17.94 -1.11 36.10
CA LEU A 71 18.09 -1.86 34.85
C LEU A 71 17.72 -3.34 35.02
N ALA A 72 18.02 -3.95 36.17
CA ALA A 72 17.60 -5.32 36.46
C ALA A 72 16.07 -5.44 36.55
N LEU A 73 15.41 -4.47 37.20
CA LEU A 73 13.94 -4.42 37.26
C LEU A 73 13.33 -4.13 35.89
N GLU A 74 13.88 -3.17 35.15
CA GLU A 74 13.45 -2.81 33.80
C GLU A 74 13.58 -4.02 32.86
N SER A 75 14.73 -4.69 32.85
CA SER A 75 14.96 -5.87 32.01
C SER A 75 14.05 -7.04 32.36
N CYS A 76 13.66 -7.20 33.62
CA CYS A 76 12.63 -8.17 34.04
C CYS A 76 11.27 -7.84 33.40
N ILE A 77 10.86 -6.57 33.46
CA ILE A 77 9.61 -6.10 32.85
C ILE A 77 9.66 -6.27 31.33
N PHE A 78 10.76 -5.86 30.68
CA PHE A 78 10.96 -6.08 29.23
C PHE A 78 10.95 -7.56 28.87
N GLY A 79 11.52 -8.43 29.70
CA GLY A 79 11.46 -9.88 29.51
C GLY A 79 10.02 -10.40 29.48
N ILE A 80 9.17 -9.93 30.39
CA ILE A 80 7.73 -10.29 30.41
C ILE A 80 7.04 -9.75 29.15
N VAL A 81 7.30 -8.49 28.77
CA VAL A 81 6.72 -7.88 27.57
C VAL A 81 7.11 -8.66 26.31
N LEU A 82 8.38 -9.05 26.18
CA LEU A 82 8.86 -9.87 25.05
C LEU A 82 8.21 -11.26 25.04
N MET A 83 8.00 -11.87 26.21
CA MET A 83 7.32 -13.16 26.32
C MET A 83 5.85 -13.05 25.88
N LEU A 84 5.14 -12.00 26.31
CA LEU A 84 3.77 -11.71 25.86
C LEU A 84 3.70 -11.44 24.37
N LEU A 85 4.67 -10.69 23.82
CA LEU A 85 4.77 -10.43 22.38
C LEU A 85 4.91 -11.75 21.60
N LEU A 86 5.75 -12.68 22.06
CA LEU A 86 5.89 -13.98 21.43
C LEU A 86 4.57 -14.75 21.44
N ILE A 87 3.85 -14.78 22.56
CA ILE A 87 2.52 -15.41 22.65
C ILE A 87 1.55 -14.76 21.65
N MET A 88 1.57 -13.43 21.55
CA MET A 88 0.71 -12.70 20.61
C MET A 88 1.01 -13.08 19.16
N VAL A 89 2.29 -13.20 18.79
CA VAL A 89 2.71 -13.64 17.46
C VAL A 89 2.25 -15.09 17.20
N VAL A 90 2.45 -16.00 18.16
CA VAL A 90 1.99 -17.39 18.04
C VAL A 90 0.47 -17.44 17.82
N ARG A 91 -0.31 -16.67 18.59
CA ARG A 91 -1.76 -16.59 18.43
C ARG A 91 -2.16 -16.05 17.06
N LEU A 92 -1.46 -15.04 16.57
CA LEU A 92 -1.70 -14.48 15.25
C LEU A 92 -1.45 -15.52 14.15
N VAL A 93 -0.31 -16.21 14.19
CA VAL A 93 0.01 -17.28 13.23
C VAL A 93 -1.04 -18.38 13.29
N ASN A 94 -1.43 -18.80 14.48
CA ASN A 94 -2.46 -19.82 14.67
C ASN A 94 -3.82 -19.41 14.07
N MET A 95 -4.26 -18.17 14.28
CA MET A 95 -5.50 -17.65 13.68
C MET A 95 -5.38 -17.60 12.14
N LEU A 96 -4.25 -17.13 11.62
CA LEU A 96 -4.03 -17.07 10.17
C LEU A 96 -4.09 -18.45 9.53
N GLU A 97 -3.48 -19.46 10.15
CA GLU A 97 -3.42 -20.82 9.62
C GLU A 97 -4.74 -21.59 9.78
N PHE A 98 -5.38 -21.50 10.94
CA PHE A 98 -6.55 -22.34 11.26
C PHE A 98 -7.90 -21.65 11.00
N GLU A 99 -7.95 -20.33 10.91
CA GLU A 99 -9.22 -19.60 10.68
C GLU A 99 -9.20 -18.89 9.32
N ILE A 100 -8.20 -18.03 9.07
CA ILE A 100 -8.20 -17.17 7.87
C ILE A 100 -7.94 -17.96 6.59
N LYS A 101 -6.94 -18.85 6.57
CA LYS A 101 -6.60 -19.64 5.38
C LYS A 101 -7.76 -20.55 4.93
N PRO A 102 -8.46 -21.29 5.82
CA PRO A 102 -9.66 -22.04 5.44
C PRO A 102 -10.79 -21.17 4.91
N ILE A 103 -11.04 -19.98 5.49
CA ILE A 103 -12.06 -19.05 4.98
C ILE A 103 -11.75 -18.65 3.53
N LEU A 104 -10.48 -18.34 3.22
CA LEU A 104 -10.09 -18.00 1.86
C LEU A 104 -10.28 -19.18 0.89
N GLN A 105 -9.95 -20.41 1.33
CA GLN A 105 -10.15 -21.62 0.53
C GLN A 105 -11.65 -21.89 0.26
N LYS A 106 -12.49 -21.81 1.30
CA LYS A 106 -13.94 -22.00 1.18
C LYS A 106 -14.60 -20.90 0.34
N THR A 107 -14.08 -19.68 0.42
CA THR A 107 -14.51 -18.58 -0.45
C THR A 107 -14.18 -18.88 -1.91
N ASN A 108 -12.99 -19.42 -2.20
CA ASN A 108 -12.61 -19.81 -3.55
C ASN A 108 -13.52 -20.94 -4.10
N GLU A 109 -13.78 -21.98 -3.30
CA GLU A 109 -14.75 -23.04 -3.64
C GLU A 109 -16.16 -22.47 -3.89
N THR A 110 -16.59 -21.51 -3.07
CA THR A 110 -17.89 -20.82 -3.21
C THR A 110 -17.94 -20.01 -4.50
N LEU A 111 -16.89 -19.25 -4.83
CA LEU A 111 -16.82 -18.50 -6.08
C LEU A 111 -16.89 -19.43 -7.31
N GLY A 112 -16.21 -20.58 -7.26
CA GLY A 112 -16.32 -21.61 -8.30
C GLY A 112 -17.75 -22.15 -8.45
N THR A 113 -18.41 -22.45 -7.33
CA THR A 113 -19.79 -22.94 -7.30
C THR A 113 -20.79 -21.90 -7.79
N VAL A 114 -20.69 -20.66 -7.30
CA VAL A 114 -21.54 -19.54 -7.71
C VAL A 114 -21.38 -19.29 -9.21
N ARG A 115 -20.13 -19.24 -9.71
CA ARG A 115 -19.87 -19.11 -11.14
C ARG A 115 -20.46 -20.27 -11.94
N GLY A 116 -20.35 -21.50 -11.43
CA GLY A 116 -20.94 -22.69 -12.03
C GLY A 116 -22.47 -22.59 -12.11
N THR A 117 -23.13 -22.23 -11.03
CA THR A 117 -24.58 -22.03 -10.96
C THR A 117 -25.03 -20.91 -11.89
N THR A 118 -24.37 -19.75 -11.88
CA THR A 118 -24.69 -18.65 -12.80
C THR A 118 -24.51 -19.07 -14.25
N THR A 119 -23.46 -19.82 -14.57
CA THR A 119 -23.23 -20.34 -15.93
C THR A 119 -24.31 -21.35 -16.33
N PHE A 120 -24.66 -22.27 -15.43
CA PHE A 120 -25.70 -23.27 -15.67
C PHE A 120 -27.07 -22.62 -15.88
N MET A 121 -27.44 -21.69 -15.00
CA MET A 121 -28.69 -20.93 -15.11
C MET A 121 -28.72 -20.11 -16.39
N SER A 122 -27.60 -19.44 -16.72
CA SER A 122 -27.45 -18.67 -17.94
C SER A 122 -27.72 -19.51 -19.19
N THR A 123 -27.02 -20.63 -19.35
CA THR A 123 -27.09 -21.43 -20.58
C THR A 123 -28.37 -22.27 -20.68
N ASN A 124 -28.82 -22.86 -19.57
CA ASN A 124 -29.90 -23.85 -19.61
C ASN A 124 -31.29 -23.27 -19.35
N ILE A 125 -31.41 -22.12 -18.69
CA ILE A 125 -32.71 -21.54 -18.36
C ILE A 125 -32.87 -20.16 -18.99
N VAL A 126 -31.93 -19.24 -18.73
CA VAL A 126 -32.07 -17.84 -19.15
C VAL A 126 -32.00 -17.73 -20.68
N GLN A 127 -30.97 -18.29 -21.31
CA GLN A 127 -30.78 -18.22 -22.76
C GLN A 127 -31.94 -18.81 -23.57
N PRO A 128 -32.49 -20.00 -23.26
CA PRO A 128 -33.66 -20.51 -23.97
C PRO A 128 -34.92 -19.66 -23.75
N VAL A 129 -35.15 -19.16 -22.52
CA VAL A 129 -36.30 -18.28 -22.22
C VAL A 129 -36.20 -16.97 -23.01
N THR A 130 -35.03 -16.34 -23.06
CA THR A 130 -34.80 -15.11 -23.85
C THR A 130 -34.96 -15.37 -25.34
N ARG A 131 -34.46 -16.50 -25.86
CA ARG A 131 -34.67 -16.85 -27.28
C ARG A 131 -36.14 -17.03 -27.59
N ALA A 132 -36.89 -17.75 -26.76
CA ALA A 132 -38.33 -17.96 -26.93
C ALA A 132 -39.10 -16.62 -26.97
N SER A 133 -38.85 -15.73 -26.01
CA SER A 133 -39.50 -14.41 -25.98
C SER A 133 -39.08 -13.54 -27.17
N SER A 134 -37.81 -13.58 -27.58
CA SER A 134 -37.31 -12.82 -28.75
C SER A 134 -37.94 -13.29 -30.06
N TYR A 135 -38.12 -14.59 -30.25
CA TYR A 135 -38.83 -15.16 -31.40
C TYR A 135 -40.28 -14.69 -31.41
N MET A 136 -40.98 -14.77 -30.27
CA MET A 136 -42.37 -14.34 -30.14
C MET A 136 -42.54 -12.84 -30.42
N ALA A 137 -41.61 -12.01 -29.93
CA ALA A 137 -41.56 -10.59 -30.21
C ALA A 137 -41.28 -10.30 -31.70
N GLY A 138 -40.35 -11.02 -32.32
CA GLY A 138 -40.04 -10.92 -33.74
C GLY A 138 -41.23 -11.29 -34.63
N VAL A 139 -41.93 -12.39 -34.31
CA VAL A 139 -43.15 -12.80 -35.01
C VAL A 139 -44.24 -11.74 -34.87
N ARG A 140 -44.49 -11.24 -33.65
CA ARG A 140 -45.49 -10.19 -33.41
C ARG A 140 -45.18 -8.93 -34.21
N GLN A 141 -43.91 -8.51 -34.27
CA GLN A 141 -43.49 -7.33 -35.03
C GLN A 141 -43.55 -7.57 -36.54
N GLY A 142 -43.24 -8.77 -37.02
CA GLY A 142 -43.38 -9.16 -38.43
C GLY A 142 -44.83 -9.13 -38.91
N ILE A 143 -45.76 -9.69 -38.13
CA ILE A 143 -47.19 -9.62 -38.43
C ILE A 143 -47.66 -8.15 -38.42
N ARG A 144 -47.20 -7.36 -37.44
CA ARG A 144 -47.57 -5.95 -37.32
C ARG A 144 -47.02 -5.09 -38.46
N THR A 145 -45.89 -5.45 -39.07
CA THR A 145 -45.33 -4.72 -40.22
C THR A 145 -45.97 -5.15 -41.53
N LEU A 146 -46.38 -6.42 -41.68
CA LEU A 146 -47.09 -6.91 -42.87
C LEU A 146 -48.57 -6.54 -42.91
N PHE A 147 -49.26 -6.56 -41.76
CA PHE A 147 -50.69 -6.25 -41.65
C PHE A 147 -50.96 -4.90 -40.95
N GLY A 148 -49.92 -4.13 -40.64
CA GLY A 148 -50.06 -2.79 -40.09
C GLY A 148 -50.52 -1.82 -41.15
N ASN A 149 -51.69 -1.22 -40.97
CA ASN A 149 -52.17 -0.16 -41.84
C ASN A 149 -51.15 0.99 -41.93
N PRO A 150 -50.68 1.38 -43.14
CA PRO A 150 -49.77 2.51 -43.33
C PRO A 150 -50.43 3.90 -43.11
N LYS A 151 -51.66 3.97 -42.56
CA LYS A 151 -52.46 5.20 -42.56
C LYS A 151 -52.30 6.08 -41.32
N ASN A 152 -51.27 5.85 -40.49
CA ASN A 152 -51.10 6.53 -39.21
C ASN A 152 -49.83 7.40 -39.15
N ASN A 153 -49.09 7.51 -40.25
CA ASN A 153 -47.79 8.17 -40.30
C ASN A 153 -47.79 9.47 -41.13
N LEU A 154 -48.93 10.15 -41.24
CA LEU A 154 -49.04 11.48 -41.83
C LEU A 154 -49.02 12.52 -40.70
N PRO A 155 -48.07 13.47 -40.68
CA PRO A 155 -48.18 14.69 -39.88
C PRO A 155 -49.26 15.61 -40.48
N ASP A 156 -50.02 16.27 -39.60
CA ASP A 156 -50.83 17.44 -39.96
C ASP A 156 -49.94 18.61 -40.41
#